data_AF-A0A925SRD2-F1
#
_entry.id   AF-A0A925SRD2-F1
#
_cell.length_a   1.000
_cell.length_b   1.000
_cell.length_c   1.000
_cell.angle_alpha   90.00
_cell.angle_beta   90.00
_cell.angle_gamma   90.00
#
_symmetry.space_group_name_H-M   'P 1'
#
loop_
_entity.id
_entity.type
_entity.pdbx_description
1 polymer ?
#
loop_
_entity_poly.entity_id
_entity_poly.type
_entity_poly.pdbx_seq_one_letter_code
_entity_poly.pdbx_strand_id
1 'polypeptide(L)'
;MSLGFSKLGKSILIPVLVYCILLTTGCSKSKDPFAPPPLPPLKLNAEVMVFGEKFTITNRDTFMWKDPQFIITSGGTSKFYRIATDDLEAGDRKVYSINKFVNASGEAYDNQNQPISAVFIQAKNEKGKEFGYMYYF
;
A
#
# COMPACT_ATOMS: atom_id res chain seq x y z
N MET A 1 -40.73 5.37 -61.10
CA MET A 1 -39.61 4.77 -60.35
C MET A 1 -39.76 5.18 -58.90
N SER A 2 -40.06 4.21 -58.03
CA SER A 2 -40.27 4.42 -56.59
C SER A 2 -38.98 4.02 -55.85
N LEU A 3 -38.40 4.93 -55.09
CA LEU A 3 -37.29 4.65 -54.18
C LEU A 3 -37.83 4.63 -52.75
N GLY A 4 -38.11 3.43 -52.26
CA GLY A 4 -38.44 3.18 -50.87
C GLY A 4 -37.20 3.25 -50.00
N PHE A 5 -37.05 4.32 -49.23
CA PHE A 5 -36.17 4.34 -48.07
C PHE A 5 -36.98 3.93 -46.85
N SER A 6 -36.82 2.68 -46.43
CA SER A 6 -37.33 2.21 -45.14
C SER A 6 -36.39 1.13 -44.63
N LYS A 7 -35.94 1.31 -43.38
CA LYS A 7 -35.06 0.44 -42.57
C LYS A 7 -33.55 0.72 -42.68
N LEU A 8 -33.10 1.85 -42.14
CA LEU A 8 -31.70 1.99 -41.70
C LEU A 8 -31.54 2.81 -40.41
N GLY A 9 -32.51 2.71 -39.49
CA GLY A 9 -32.62 3.68 -38.38
C GLY A 9 -32.56 3.12 -36.95
N LYS A 10 -32.33 1.82 -36.71
CA LYS A 10 -32.48 1.26 -35.34
C LYS A 10 -31.41 0.27 -34.86
N SER A 11 -30.40 -0.09 -35.66
CA SER A 11 -29.45 -1.15 -35.26
C SER A 11 -28.05 -0.68 -34.86
N ILE A 12 -27.73 0.62 -34.96
CA ILE A 12 -26.39 1.13 -34.63
C ILE A 12 -26.34 1.81 -33.24
N LEU A 13 -27.49 2.19 -32.68
CA LEU A 13 -27.54 2.89 -31.39
C LEU A 13 -27.19 2.01 -30.18
N ILE A 14 -27.49 0.70 -30.25
CA ILE A 14 -27.27 -0.24 -29.15
C ILE A 14 -25.78 -0.56 -28.93
N PRO A 15 -24.96 -0.88 -29.96
CA PRO A 15 -23.54 -1.19 -29.73
C PRO A 15 -22.72 0.01 -29.25
N VAL A 16 -23.09 1.24 -29.63
CA VAL A 16 -22.41 2.46 -29.15
C VAL A 16 -22.69 2.69 -27.67
N LEU A 17 -23.93 2.48 -27.23
CA LEU A 17 -24.30 2.65 -25.82
C LEU A 17 -23.60 1.62 -24.91
N VAL A 18 -23.46 0.37 -25.37
CA VAL A 18 -22.73 -0.69 -24.65
C VAL A 18 -21.24 -0.38 -24.53
N TYR A 19 -20.63 0.18 -25.57
CA TYR A 19 -19.22 0.61 -25.53
C TYR A 19 -18.99 1.78 -24.56
N CYS A 20 -19.93 2.73 -24.48
CA CYS A 20 -19.88 3.83 -23.51
C CYS A 20 -20.06 3.37 -22.05
N ILE A 21 -20.87 2.32 -21.79
CA ILE A 21 -21.04 1.77 -20.44
C ILE A 21 -19.78 1.00 -19.99
N LEU A 22 -19.14 0.25 -20.91
CA LEU A 22 -17.87 -0.44 -20.62
C LEU A 22 -16.72 0.54 -20.36
N LEU A 23 -16.70 1.71 -21.02
CA LEU A 23 -15.71 2.75 -20.77
C LEU A 23 -15.92 3.48 -19.42
N THR A 24 -17.15 3.51 -18.90
CA THR A 24 -17.46 4.23 -17.64
C THR A 24 -17.44 3.33 -16.40
N THR A 25 -17.66 2.02 -16.54
CA THR A 25 -17.48 1.05 -15.43
C THR A 25 -16.03 0.61 -15.20
N GLY A 26 -15.08 1.06 -16.02
CA GLY A 26 -13.65 1.06 -15.72
C GLY A 26 -13.23 2.08 -14.65
N CYS A 27 -14.20 2.66 -13.93
CA CYS A 27 -13.96 3.58 -12.83
C CYS A 27 -13.32 2.84 -11.65
N SER A 28 -12.00 3.02 -11.55
CA SER A 28 -11.34 3.31 -10.28
C SER A 28 -11.54 2.29 -9.16
N LYS A 29 -10.94 1.12 -9.33
CA LYS A 29 -10.08 0.63 -8.25
C LYS A 29 -8.64 0.94 -8.63
N SER A 30 -8.28 2.23 -8.52
CA SER A 30 -6.90 2.58 -8.22
C SER A 30 -6.59 1.79 -6.96
N LYS A 31 -5.91 0.65 -7.11
CA LYS A 31 -5.29 -0.02 -5.98
C LYS A 31 -4.27 1.00 -5.53
N ASP A 32 -4.61 1.78 -4.50
CA ASP A 32 -3.65 2.65 -3.86
C ASP A 32 -2.43 1.77 -3.57
N PRO A 33 -1.28 2.01 -4.23
CA PRO A 33 -0.10 1.16 -4.08
C PRO A 33 0.51 1.26 -2.67
N PHE A 34 -0.13 2.03 -1.78
CA PHE A 34 0.25 2.28 -0.41
C PHE A 34 -0.85 1.90 0.58
N ALA A 35 -2.00 1.40 0.13
CA ALA A 35 -2.95 0.79 1.04
C ALA A 35 -2.25 -0.33 1.82
N PRO A 36 -2.39 -0.39 3.15
CA PRO A 36 -1.78 -1.43 3.96
C PRO A 36 -2.32 -2.76 3.45
N PRO A 37 -1.44 -3.65 2.98
CA PRO A 37 -1.91 -4.92 2.46
C PRO A 37 -2.58 -5.72 3.59
N PRO A 38 -3.46 -6.67 3.26
CA PRO A 38 -4.03 -7.55 4.26
C PRO A 38 -2.91 -8.25 5.04
N LEU A 39 -3.03 -8.30 6.37
CA LEU A 39 -2.07 -8.99 7.22
C LEU A 39 -2.08 -10.49 6.89
N PRO A 40 -0.94 -11.11 6.54
CA PRO A 40 -0.86 -12.54 6.40
C PRO A 40 -1.09 -13.21 7.77
N PRO A 41 -1.48 -14.50 7.79
CA PRO A 41 -1.84 -15.20 9.04
C PRO A 41 -0.65 -15.41 10.00
N LEU A 42 0.57 -15.09 9.58
CA LEU A 42 1.79 -15.33 10.34
C LEU A 42 2.38 -14.02 10.84
N LYS A 43 2.55 -13.97 12.17
CA LYS A 43 3.07 -12.81 12.88
C LYS A 43 4.60 -12.75 12.80
N LEU A 44 5.13 -11.56 12.51
CA LEU A 44 6.54 -11.23 12.67
C LEU A 44 6.87 -10.96 14.14
N ASN A 45 8.04 -11.39 14.60
CA ASN A 45 8.56 -10.97 15.89
C ASN A 45 9.45 -9.74 15.70
N ALA A 46 8.91 -8.56 15.95
CA ALA A 46 9.62 -7.30 15.84
C ALA A 46 9.62 -6.53 17.15
N GLU A 47 10.68 -5.75 17.36
CA GLU A 47 10.68 -4.64 18.30
C GLU A 47 10.65 -3.33 17.52
N VAL A 48 9.58 -2.56 17.72
CA VAL A 48 9.38 -1.26 17.06
C VAL A 48 9.42 -0.16 18.11
N MET A 49 10.24 0.85 17.87
CA MET A 49 10.31 2.01 18.74
C MET A 49 10.27 3.29 17.90
N VAL A 50 9.35 4.18 18.23
CA VAL A 50 9.23 5.52 17.67
C VAL A 50 9.58 6.51 18.76
N PHE A 51 10.62 7.31 18.55
CA PHE A 51 11.04 8.34 19.51
C PHE A 51 11.50 9.60 18.80
N GLY A 52 10.80 10.70 19.05
CA GLY A 52 11.02 11.95 18.31
C GLY A 52 10.92 11.69 16.81
N GLU A 53 11.96 12.04 16.06
CA GLU A 53 12.04 11.85 14.60
C GLU A 53 12.69 10.52 14.17
N LYS A 54 12.89 9.57 15.10
CA LYS A 54 13.55 8.29 14.83
C LYS A 54 12.54 7.14 14.88
N PHE A 55 12.56 6.34 13.82
CA PHE A 55 11.91 5.04 13.73
C PHE A 55 12.97 3.96 13.85
N THR A 56 12.89 3.13 14.88
CA THR A 56 13.79 1.98 15.08
C THR A 56 13.00 0.70 14.91
N ILE A 57 13.57 -0.23 14.15
CA ILE A 57 13.07 -1.59 13.98
C ILE A 57 14.18 -2.59 14.32
N THR A 58 13.85 -3.61 15.09
CA THR A 58 14.71 -4.77 15.33
C THR A 58 13.99 -6.03 14.90
N ASN A 59 14.63 -6.82 14.04
CA ASN A 59 14.16 -8.16 13.71
C ASN A 59 14.46 -9.09 14.91
N ARG A 60 13.43 -9.53 15.62
CA ARG A 60 13.53 -10.46 16.76
C ARG A 60 13.16 -11.89 16.36
N ASP A 61 12.91 -12.14 15.08
CA ASP A 61 12.77 -13.50 14.56
C ASP A 61 14.13 -14.20 14.51
N THR A 62 14.10 -15.52 14.37
CA THR A 62 15.30 -16.35 14.18
C THR A 62 15.73 -16.45 12.71
N PHE A 63 15.13 -15.67 11.81
CA PHE A 63 15.34 -15.73 10.37
C PHE A 63 15.41 -14.32 9.76
N MET A 64 16.09 -14.21 8.62
CA MET A 64 16.18 -12.97 7.85
C MET A 64 14.83 -12.58 7.25
N TRP A 65 14.53 -11.29 7.30
CA TRP A 65 13.43 -10.68 6.56
C TRP A 65 13.92 -10.20 5.21
N LYS A 66 13.36 -10.78 4.16
CA LYS A 66 13.54 -10.40 2.76
C LYS A 66 12.48 -9.41 2.33
N ASP A 67 12.90 -8.41 1.56
CA ASP A 67 12.05 -7.34 1.04
C ASP A 67 11.10 -6.73 2.09
N PRO A 68 11.58 -6.33 3.29
CA PRO A 68 10.70 -5.77 4.29
C PRO A 68 10.05 -4.47 3.79
N GLN A 69 8.77 -4.31 4.12
CA GLN A 69 7.99 -3.12 3.85
C GLN A 69 7.49 -2.58 5.18
N PHE A 70 7.92 -1.36 5.53
CA PHE A 70 7.44 -0.64 6.69
C PHE A 70 6.52 0.49 6.23
N ILE A 71 5.30 0.48 6.74
CA ILE A 71 4.25 1.44 6.42
C ILE A 71 3.79 2.09 7.72
N ILE A 72 3.74 3.41 7.77
CA ILE A 72 3.21 4.16 8.91
C ILE A 72 1.94 4.91 8.52
N THR A 73 1.10 5.13 9.53
CA THR A 73 -0.13 5.91 9.41
C THR A 73 -0.29 6.84 10.61
N SER A 74 -1.01 7.94 10.42
CA SER A 74 -1.39 8.88 11.48
C SER A 74 -2.89 8.77 11.75
N GLY A 75 -3.30 8.83 13.02
CA GLY A 75 -4.68 8.55 13.45
C GLY A 75 -5.76 9.50 12.89
N GLY A 76 -5.35 10.57 12.20
CA GLY A 76 -6.24 11.52 11.53
C GLY A 76 -6.25 11.44 10.00
N THR A 77 -5.38 10.64 9.38
CA THR A 77 -5.29 10.58 7.91
C THR A 77 -5.38 9.14 7.40
N SER A 78 -6.15 8.93 6.34
CA SER A 78 -6.11 7.69 5.54
C SER A 78 -4.85 7.59 4.67
N LYS A 79 -3.84 8.44 4.91
CA LYS A 79 -2.58 8.44 4.18
C LYS A 79 -1.64 7.41 4.78
N PHE A 80 -0.98 6.67 3.91
CA PHE A 80 0.05 5.71 4.26
C PHE A 80 1.39 6.19 3.72
N TYR A 81 2.42 6.07 4.55
CA TYR A 81 3.76 6.46 4.21
C TYR A 81 4.67 5.25 4.35
N ARG A 82 5.55 5.02 3.37
CA ARG A 82 6.45 3.87 3.35
C ARG A 82 7.89 4.31 3.23
N ILE A 83 8.79 3.44 3.64
CA ILE A 83 10.23 3.61 3.42
C ILE A 83 10.76 2.41 2.64
N ALA A 84 11.69 2.67 1.72
CA ALA A 84 12.42 1.61 1.05
C ALA A 84 13.52 1.09 1.98
N THR A 85 13.61 -0.22 2.16
CA THR A 85 14.56 -0.83 3.08
C THR A 85 15.23 -2.03 2.46
N ASP A 86 16.49 -2.23 2.84
CA ASP A 86 17.23 -3.45 2.57
C ASP A 86 16.68 -4.61 3.40
N ASP A 87 17.12 -5.82 3.05
CA ASP A 87 16.91 -7.01 3.87
C ASP A 87 17.40 -6.80 5.31
N LEU A 88 16.75 -7.50 6.24
CA LEU A 88 17.03 -7.38 7.67
C LEU A 88 17.38 -8.73 8.27
N GLU A 89 18.65 -8.91 8.64
CA GLU A 89 19.16 -10.14 9.27
C GLU A 89 18.46 -10.42 10.62
N ALA A 90 18.54 -11.67 11.06
CA ALA A 90 18.03 -12.05 12.38
C ALA A 90 18.82 -11.32 13.48
N GLY A 91 18.13 -10.59 14.35
CA GLY A 91 18.75 -9.79 15.41
C GLY A 91 19.21 -8.40 14.97
N ASP A 92 19.18 -8.08 13.68
CA ASP A 92 19.59 -6.76 13.20
C ASP A 92 18.64 -5.66 13.67
N ARG A 93 19.26 -4.51 13.96
CA ARG A 93 18.58 -3.26 14.28
C ARG A 93 18.87 -2.22 13.22
N LYS A 94 17.81 -1.61 12.68
CA LYS A 94 17.92 -0.45 11.78
C LYS A 94 17.21 0.75 12.39
N VAL A 95 17.77 1.92 12.09
CA VAL A 95 17.24 3.21 12.54
C VAL A 95 17.05 4.07 11.30
N TYR A 96 15.83 4.56 11.12
CA TYR A 96 15.43 5.42 10.03
C TYR A 96 14.94 6.75 10.59
N SER A 97 15.16 7.83 9.84
CA SER A 97 14.46 9.08 10.12
C SER A 97 13.02 8.95 9.64
N ILE A 98 12.05 9.36 10.47
CA ILE A 98 10.63 9.31 10.11
C ILE A 98 10.35 10.12 8.84
N ASN A 99 11.08 11.22 8.61
CA ASN A 99 10.93 12.08 7.43
C ASN A 99 11.39 11.40 6.12
N LYS A 100 11.95 10.19 6.18
CA LYS A 100 12.27 9.36 5.00
C LYS A 100 11.08 8.51 4.55
N PHE A 101 10.03 8.39 5.36
CA PHE A 101 8.78 7.76 4.94
C PHE A 101 8.06 8.69 3.97
N VAL A 102 7.64 8.17 2.82
CA VAL A 102 6.97 8.92 1.76
C VAL A 102 5.67 8.26 1.35
N ASN A 103 4.67 9.06 1.00
CA ASN A 103 3.40 8.57 0.46
C ASN A 103 3.45 8.39 -1.06
N ALA A 104 2.30 8.07 -1.66
CA ALA A 104 2.14 7.87 -3.11
C ALA A 104 2.54 9.06 -3.98
N SER A 105 2.39 10.26 -3.47
CA SER A 105 2.74 11.50 -4.16
C SER A 105 4.21 11.89 -3.96
N GLY A 106 4.98 11.10 -3.19
CA GLY A 106 6.36 11.42 -2.83
C GLY A 106 6.48 12.43 -1.69
N GLU A 107 5.36 12.79 -1.05
CA GLU A 107 5.35 13.69 0.11
C GLU A 107 5.95 12.96 1.32
N ALA A 108 6.93 13.58 1.96
CA ALA A 108 7.52 13.08 3.19
C ALA A 108 6.52 13.12 4.35
N TYR A 109 6.62 12.17 5.26
CA TYR A 109 5.87 12.20 6.51
C TYR A 109 6.31 13.38 7.37
N ASP A 110 5.32 14.11 7.90
CA ASP A 110 5.53 15.23 8.81
C ASP A 110 5.09 14.86 10.23
N ASN A 111 6.07 14.44 11.03
CA ASN A 111 5.85 14.00 12.40
C ASN A 111 5.53 15.15 13.38
N GLN A 112 5.73 16.42 12.99
CA GLN A 112 5.42 17.55 13.88
C GLN A 112 3.92 17.81 13.94
N ASN A 113 3.23 17.61 12.82
CA ASN A 113 1.81 17.88 12.69
C ASN A 113 0.95 16.62 12.80
N GLN A 114 1.55 15.43 12.69
CA GLN A 114 0.84 14.16 12.67
C GLN A 114 1.62 13.11 13.47
N PRO A 115 1.15 12.68 14.65
CA PRO A 115 1.79 11.59 15.36
C PRO A 115 1.48 10.24 14.68
N ILE A 116 2.45 9.31 14.75
CA ILE A 116 2.27 7.94 14.27
C ILE A 116 1.26 7.23 15.18
N SER A 117 0.19 6.68 14.60
CA SER A 117 -0.81 5.87 15.32
C SER A 117 -0.59 4.37 15.16
N ALA A 118 -0.05 3.95 14.01
CA ALA A 118 0.30 2.57 13.77
C ALA A 118 1.46 2.42 12.80
N VAL A 119 2.20 1.32 12.97
CA VAL A 119 3.24 0.84 12.07
C VAL A 119 2.82 -0.55 11.60
N PHE A 120 2.71 -0.69 10.29
CA PHE A 120 2.49 -1.95 9.62
C PHE A 120 3.79 -2.46 9.04
N ILE A 121 4.10 -3.73 9.31
CA ILE A 121 5.30 -4.40 8.83
C ILE A 121 4.90 -5.62 8.03
N GLN A 122 5.48 -5.75 6.85
CA GLN A 122 5.44 -6.97 6.05
C GLN A 122 6.82 -7.37 5.60
N ALA A 123 7.08 -8.67 5.54
CA ALA A 123 8.33 -9.21 5.05
C ALA A 123 8.14 -10.63 4.53
N LYS A 124 9.13 -11.13 3.80
CA LYS A 124 9.25 -12.54 3.41
C LYS A 124 10.38 -13.19 4.19
N ASN A 125 10.35 -14.50 4.38
CA ASN A 125 11.55 -15.23 4.77
C ASN A 125 12.31 -15.73 3.53
N GLU A 126 13.45 -16.40 3.75
CA GLU A 126 14.29 -16.98 2.68
C GLU A 126 13.56 -18.00 1.80
N LYS A 127 12.45 -18.58 2.27
CA LYS A 127 11.60 -19.51 1.53
C LYS A 127 10.46 -18.80 0.79
N GLY A 128 10.44 -17.48 0.77
CA GLY A 128 9.40 -16.66 0.16
C GLY A 128 8.07 -16.63 0.92
N LYS A 129 8.03 -17.17 2.15
CA LYS A 129 6.81 -17.16 2.97
C LYS A 129 6.59 -15.75 3.50
N GLU A 130 5.37 -15.24 3.33
CA GLU A 130 4.99 -13.90 3.77
C GLU A 130 4.55 -13.86 5.24
N PHE A 131 4.96 -12.80 5.92
CA PHE A 131 4.65 -12.50 7.31
C PHE A 131 4.29 -11.03 7.45
N GLY A 132 3.54 -10.69 8.49
CA GLY A 132 3.21 -9.31 8.74
C GLY A 132 2.55 -9.10 10.10
N TYR A 133 2.69 -7.90 10.61
CA TYR A 133 2.03 -7.50 11.84
C TYR A 133 1.85 -5.99 11.89
N MET A 134 0.82 -5.54 12.61
CA MET A 134 0.57 -4.13 12.85
C MET A 134 0.77 -3.82 14.34
N TYR A 135 1.58 -2.80 14.60
CA TYR A 135 1.92 -2.27 15.91
C TYR A 135 1.19 -0.94 16.10
N TYR A 136 0.51 -0.78 17.24
CA TYR A 136 -0.22 0.44 17.60
C TYR A 136 0.50 1.18 18.72
N PHE A 137 0.39 2.50 18.74
CA PHE A 137 1.05 3.40 19.70
C PHE A 137 0.03 4.31 20.39
#